data_AF-A0A947FTS2-F1
#
_entry.id   AF-A0A947FTS2-F1
#
_cell.length_a   1.000
_cell.length_b   1.000
_cell.length_c   1.000
_cell.angle_alpha   90.00
_cell.angle_beta   90.00
_cell.angle_gamma   90.00
#
_symmetry.space_group_name_H-M   'P 1'
#
loop_
_entity.id
_entity.type
_entity.pdbx_description
1 polymer ?
#
loop_
_entity_poly.entity_id
_entity_poly.type
_entity_poly.pdbx_seq_one_letter_code
_entity_poly.pdbx_strand_id
1 'polypeptide(L)'
;MPDKDIKAQTDESISSNRQKSSKNPKRMKDPRDRVTPDAFTVSPDILGTRLASPRRRGLAMILDLLIIQLLSQMGSLMLGAAIAVMLILLGSHRKKGTIGSGIRKVAYIAAAITVAAVIIYEIFLYQDQHEISILRDKPEVEQTAISIDTTQDTETQLEQAKERIAELEDRGDWESNVEALAETFSYSFGWAAIYFTLCLYLTNGQTLGKWLTRIQVRQLDGSTIGIWASFGRYGGYAASFVTGLSGFFQIYWDANRQGLHDKVANTVVVDLRKRHERQSAKKTSPDQRSSRSQEKQQETPLEKLANERQQDTSRNS
;
A
#
# COMPACT_ATOMS: atom_id res chain seq x y z
N MET A 1 59.78 -55.77 41.76
CA MET A 1 58.64 -54.87 42.02
C MET A 1 58.81 -53.62 41.15
N PRO A 2 57.95 -53.42 40.13
CA PRO A 2 58.02 -52.36 39.10
C PRO A 2 57.31 -51.08 39.57
N ASP A 3 57.27 -49.95 38.86
CA ASP A 3 58.14 -49.22 37.95
C ASP A 3 57.48 -47.82 37.89
N LYS A 4 58.20 -46.74 38.19
CA LYS A 4 57.61 -45.43 38.57
C LYS A 4 57.45 -44.43 37.41
N ASP A 5 57.61 -44.86 36.17
CA ASP A 5 57.70 -43.96 35.01
C ASP A 5 56.45 -43.86 34.11
N ILE A 6 55.26 -44.25 34.60
CA ILE A 6 54.02 -44.22 33.78
C ILE A 6 53.18 -42.93 33.96
N LYS A 7 53.52 -42.01 34.87
CA LYS A 7 52.72 -40.80 35.14
C LYS A 7 53.25 -39.48 34.58
N ALA A 8 54.37 -39.47 33.85
CA ALA A 8 54.95 -38.22 33.33
C ALA A 8 54.58 -37.91 31.86
N GLN A 9 53.94 -38.82 31.13
CA GLN A 9 53.63 -38.62 29.69
C GLN A 9 52.16 -38.33 29.36
N THR A 10 51.26 -38.34 30.35
CA THR A 10 49.83 -38.06 30.12
C THR A 10 49.42 -36.61 30.34
N ASP A 11 50.27 -35.77 30.95
CA ASP A 11 49.94 -34.36 31.22
C ASP A 11 50.62 -33.36 30.27
N GLU A 12 51.66 -33.75 29.52
CA GLU A 12 52.30 -32.86 28.52
C GLU A 12 51.55 -32.77 27.18
N SER A 13 50.68 -33.72 26.87
CA SER A 13 49.90 -33.72 25.62
C SER A 13 48.60 -32.90 25.69
N ILE A 14 48.19 -32.43 26.88
CA ILE A 14 46.94 -31.67 27.08
C ILE A 14 47.18 -30.15 27.16
N SER A 15 48.43 -29.72 27.36
CA SER A 15 48.79 -28.29 27.51
C SER A 15 49.02 -27.55 26.16
N SER A 16 49.38 -28.24 25.08
CA SER A 16 49.77 -27.59 23.82
C SER A 16 48.61 -27.23 22.88
N ASN A 17 47.37 -27.61 23.19
CA ASN A 17 46.21 -27.35 22.31
C ASN A 17 45.30 -26.19 22.77
N ARG A 18 45.71 -25.42 23.79
CA ARG A 18 44.89 -24.34 24.38
C ARG A 18 45.29 -22.92 23.98
N GLN A 19 46.18 -22.76 22.99
CA GLN A 19 46.62 -21.43 22.51
C GLN A 19 46.79 -21.35 21.00
N LYS A 20 45.78 -21.77 20.21
CA LYS A 20 45.61 -21.34 18.81
C LYS A 20 44.15 -21.10 18.46
N SER A 21 43.44 -20.28 19.24
CA SER A 21 42.11 -19.76 18.84
C SER A 21 41.79 -18.43 19.50
N SER A 22 42.76 -17.51 19.50
CA SER A 22 42.57 -16.17 20.06
C SER A 22 43.48 -15.19 19.35
N LYS A 23 43.05 -14.79 18.15
CA LYS A 23 43.22 -13.46 17.55
C LYS A 23 42.87 -13.57 16.06
N ASN A 24 41.58 -13.68 15.81
CA ASN A 24 41.03 -13.10 14.59
C ASN A 24 39.89 -12.21 15.09
N PRO A 25 40.02 -10.86 15.10
CA PRO A 25 38.86 -10.02 15.32
C PRO A 25 37.90 -10.44 14.22
N LYS A 26 36.75 -11.02 14.59
CA LYS A 26 35.75 -11.49 13.63
C LYS A 26 35.56 -10.37 12.62
N ARG A 27 36.16 -10.55 11.43
CA ARG A 27 35.81 -9.85 10.20
C ARG A 27 34.29 -9.90 10.21
N MET A 28 33.66 -8.75 10.51
CA MET A 28 32.21 -8.64 10.56
C MET A 28 31.78 -9.05 9.16
N LYS A 29 31.40 -10.33 9.02
CA LYS A 29 31.20 -10.96 7.72
C LYS A 29 30.08 -10.15 7.10
N ASP A 30 30.36 -9.61 5.91
CA ASP A 30 29.43 -8.76 5.19
C ASP A 30 28.07 -9.48 5.16
N PRO A 31 27.01 -8.89 5.73
CA PRO A 31 25.67 -9.48 5.74
C PRO A 31 25.14 -9.83 4.35
N ARG A 32 25.80 -9.39 3.28
CA ARG A 32 25.46 -9.67 1.88
C ARG A 32 25.68 -11.13 1.46
N ASP A 33 26.56 -11.87 2.12
CA ASP A 33 26.90 -13.24 1.72
C ASP A 33 26.05 -14.32 2.43
N ARG A 34 25.20 -13.93 3.39
CA ARG A 34 24.39 -14.88 4.16
C ARG A 34 23.01 -14.33 4.45
N VAL A 35 22.01 -15.18 4.33
CA VAL A 35 20.62 -14.90 4.72
C VAL A 35 20.56 -14.73 6.24
N THR A 36 20.28 -13.53 6.74
CA THR A 36 20.09 -13.26 8.17
C THR A 36 18.61 -13.37 8.55
N PRO A 37 18.27 -13.92 9.73
CA PRO A 37 16.88 -14.03 10.17
C PRO A 37 16.22 -12.65 10.35
N ASP A 38 16.99 -11.61 10.69
CA ASP A 38 16.50 -10.23 10.84
C ASP A 38 15.87 -9.65 9.55
N ALA A 39 16.19 -10.19 8.37
CA ALA A 39 15.59 -9.75 7.11
C ALA A 39 14.15 -10.26 6.90
N PHE A 40 13.69 -11.24 7.71
CA PHE A 40 12.39 -11.90 7.55
C PHE A 40 11.49 -11.77 8.79
N THR A 41 11.91 -11.05 9.82
CA THR A 41 11.11 -10.86 11.03
C THR A 41 10.08 -9.75 10.85
N VAL A 42 8.86 -10.02 11.34
CA VAL A 42 7.77 -9.04 11.40
C VAL A 42 7.90 -8.27 12.72
N SER A 43 7.66 -6.96 12.70
CA SER A 43 7.69 -6.14 13.91
C SER A 43 6.68 -6.65 14.96
N PRO A 44 7.10 -6.79 16.24
CA PRO A 44 6.22 -7.20 17.33
C PRO A 44 4.96 -6.34 17.47
N ASP A 45 5.04 -5.06 17.08
CA ASP A 45 3.92 -4.10 17.21
C ASP A 45 2.74 -4.43 16.28
N ILE A 46 2.96 -5.22 15.23
CA ILE A 46 1.93 -5.61 14.25
C ILE A 46 1.29 -6.94 14.64
N LEU A 47 1.98 -7.75 15.45
CA LEU A 47 1.48 -9.06 15.88
C LEU A 47 0.24 -8.89 16.77
N GLY A 48 -0.82 -9.62 16.43
CA GLY A 48 -2.09 -9.58 17.17
C GLY A 48 -2.98 -8.36 16.85
N THR A 49 -2.54 -7.46 15.96
CA THR A 49 -3.41 -6.39 15.46
C THR A 49 -4.52 -6.95 14.58
N ARG A 50 -5.69 -6.31 14.60
CA ARG A 50 -6.82 -6.74 13.78
C ARG A 50 -6.57 -6.37 12.33
N LEU A 51 -6.64 -7.35 11.44
CA LEU A 51 -6.59 -7.13 10.00
C LEU A 51 -7.93 -6.57 9.49
N ALA A 52 -7.87 -5.68 8.51
CA ALA A 52 -9.06 -5.14 7.87
C ALA A 52 -9.82 -6.23 7.08
N SER A 53 -11.14 -6.27 7.24
CA SER A 53 -11.98 -7.19 6.47
C SER A 53 -12.03 -6.83 4.97
N PRO A 54 -12.16 -7.81 4.04
CA PRO A 54 -12.21 -7.57 2.60
C PRO A 54 -13.22 -6.48 2.19
N ARG A 55 -14.43 -6.50 2.75
CA ARG A 55 -15.49 -5.52 2.44
C ARG A 55 -15.09 -4.07 2.76
N ARG A 56 -14.38 -3.85 3.87
CA ARG A 56 -13.88 -2.52 4.25
C ARG A 56 -12.79 -2.04 3.30
N ARG A 57 -11.90 -2.95 2.90
CA ARG A 57 -10.87 -2.66 1.90
C ARG A 57 -11.51 -2.33 0.55
N GLY A 58 -12.51 -3.10 0.13
CA GLY A 58 -13.32 -2.83 -1.07
C GLY A 58 -13.98 -1.46 -1.02
N LEU A 59 -14.69 -1.13 0.07
CA LEU A 59 -15.34 0.18 0.22
C LEU A 59 -14.33 1.33 0.21
N ALA A 60 -13.18 1.17 0.86
CA ALA A 60 -12.10 2.17 0.82
C ALA A 60 -11.59 2.39 -0.61
N MET A 61 -11.39 1.31 -1.38
CA MET A 61 -10.93 1.41 -2.76
C MET A 61 -11.97 2.07 -3.66
N ILE A 62 -13.26 1.77 -3.48
CA ILE A 62 -14.34 2.44 -4.24
C ILE A 62 -14.32 3.94 -3.98
N LEU A 63 -14.21 4.37 -2.72
CA LEU A 63 -14.11 5.79 -2.36
C LEU A 63 -12.86 6.44 -2.96
N ASP A 64 -11.72 5.75 -2.90
CA ASP A 64 -10.47 6.22 -3.51
C ASP A 64 -10.62 6.39 -5.04
N LEU A 65 -11.31 5.45 -5.72
CA LEU A 65 -11.57 5.55 -7.16
C LEU A 65 -12.49 6.72 -7.52
N LEU A 66 -13.49 7.02 -6.71
CA LEU A 66 -14.34 8.21 -6.92
C LEU A 66 -13.53 9.51 -6.81
N ILE A 67 -12.57 9.57 -5.89
CA ILE A 67 -11.67 10.71 -5.75
C ILE A 67 -10.73 10.81 -6.94
N ILE A 68 -10.17 9.68 -7.41
CA ILE A 68 -9.32 9.65 -8.61
C ILE A 68 -10.11 10.08 -9.84
N GLN A 69 -11.37 9.66 -9.96
CA GLN A 69 -12.24 10.09 -11.06
C GLN A 69 -12.42 11.62 -11.05
N LEU A 70 -12.62 12.22 -9.87
CA LEU A 70 -12.72 13.68 -9.74
C LEU A 70 -11.38 14.36 -10.06
N LEU A 71 -10.26 13.81 -9.60
CA LEU A 71 -8.92 14.32 -9.92
C LEU A 71 -8.60 14.22 -11.41
N SER A 72 -9.11 13.20 -12.09
CA SER A 72 -8.89 13.00 -13.54
C SER A 72 -9.64 14.03 -14.40
N GLN A 73 -10.53 14.83 -13.82
CA GLN A 73 -11.12 16.00 -14.50
C GLN A 73 -10.22 17.23 -14.43
N MET A 74 -9.16 17.20 -13.60
CA MET A 74 -8.17 18.27 -13.54
C MET A 74 -7.31 18.23 -14.81
N GLY A 75 -6.79 19.38 -15.25
CA GLY A 75 -5.95 19.46 -16.46
C GLY A 75 -4.55 18.84 -16.30
N SER A 76 -3.88 18.62 -17.43
CA SER A 76 -2.55 17.99 -17.49
C SER A 76 -1.48 18.77 -16.70
N LEU A 77 -1.60 20.11 -16.63
CA LEU A 77 -0.74 20.98 -15.82
C LEU A 77 -0.76 20.60 -14.33
N MET A 78 -1.92 20.27 -13.77
CA MET A 78 -2.03 19.86 -12.37
C MET A 78 -1.36 18.51 -12.13
N LEU A 79 -1.52 17.57 -13.06
CA LEU A 79 -0.86 16.27 -13.00
C LEU A 79 0.67 16.45 -13.05
N GLY A 80 1.17 17.27 -13.99
CA GLY A 80 2.59 17.61 -14.10
C GLY A 80 3.17 18.21 -12.83
N ALA A 81 2.46 19.16 -12.22
CA ALA A 81 2.85 19.73 -10.92
C ALA A 81 2.86 18.69 -9.80
N ALA A 82 1.89 17.79 -9.75
CA ALA A 82 1.82 16.75 -8.73
C ALA A 82 2.93 15.70 -8.90
N ILE A 83 3.30 15.34 -10.14
CA ILE A 83 4.49 14.52 -10.45
C ILE A 83 5.76 15.23 -9.96
N ALA A 84 5.90 16.53 -10.24
CA ALA A 84 7.04 17.32 -9.79
C ALA A 84 7.17 17.31 -8.25
N VAL A 85 6.05 17.49 -7.52
CA VAL A 85 6.01 17.37 -6.06
C VAL A 85 6.44 15.97 -5.61
N MET A 86 5.93 14.91 -6.24
CA MET A 86 6.33 13.54 -5.92
C MET A 86 7.85 13.34 -6.10
N LEU A 87 8.45 13.84 -7.18
CA LEU A 87 9.89 13.76 -7.43
C LEU A 87 10.71 14.51 -6.37
N ILE A 88 10.26 15.71 -5.99
CA ILE A 88 10.87 16.50 -4.91
C ILE A 88 10.86 15.73 -3.59
N LEU A 89 9.72 15.13 -3.23
CA LEU A 89 9.57 14.33 -2.01
C LEU A 89 10.44 13.06 -2.04
N LEU A 90 10.57 12.45 -3.22
CA LEU A 90 11.44 11.29 -3.45
C LEU A 90 12.91 11.61 -3.20
N GLY A 91 13.38 12.72 -3.76
CA GLY A 91 14.76 13.20 -3.56
C GLY A 91 15.04 13.69 -2.14
N SER A 92 14.00 14.13 -1.41
CA SER A 92 14.14 14.61 -0.02
C SER A 92 14.17 13.49 1.04
N HIS A 93 13.95 12.24 0.66
CA HIS A 93 13.87 11.13 1.63
C HIS A 93 15.26 10.75 2.18
N ARG A 94 15.55 11.18 3.42
CA ARG A 94 16.82 10.91 4.11
C ARG A 94 16.74 9.63 4.94
N LYS A 95 17.55 8.62 4.60
CA LYS A 95 18.09 7.72 5.63
C LYS A 95 19.31 8.40 6.26
N LYS A 96 19.36 8.49 7.60
CA LYS A 96 20.55 8.93 8.34
C LYS A 96 21.73 8.05 7.91
N GLY A 97 22.69 8.57 7.14
CA GLY A 97 23.97 7.88 6.93
C GLY A 97 24.75 8.14 5.65
N THR A 98 24.16 8.29 4.45
CA THR A 98 24.97 8.08 3.23
C THR A 98 24.52 8.76 1.94
N ILE A 99 23.34 9.38 1.87
CA ILE A 99 22.84 9.94 0.60
C ILE A 99 23.26 11.41 0.47
N GLY A 100 24.21 11.66 -0.44
CA GLY A 100 24.76 12.98 -0.72
C GLY A 100 23.75 13.97 -1.31
N SER A 101 24.03 15.26 -1.17
CA SER A 101 23.20 16.37 -1.67
C SER A 101 22.92 16.34 -3.19
N GLY A 102 23.66 15.52 -3.95
CA GLY A 102 23.47 15.32 -5.39
C GLY A 102 22.10 14.77 -5.78
N ILE A 103 21.57 13.78 -5.04
CA ILE A 103 20.26 13.17 -5.36
C ILE A 103 19.12 14.21 -5.29
N ARG A 104 19.21 15.16 -4.35
CA ARG A 104 18.22 16.26 -4.25
C ARG A 104 18.28 17.19 -5.45
N LYS A 105 19.49 17.57 -5.88
CA LYS A 105 19.68 18.43 -7.06
C LYS A 105 19.10 17.74 -8.30
N VAL A 106 19.39 16.46 -8.48
CA VAL A 106 18.85 15.66 -9.60
C VAL A 106 17.33 15.61 -9.54
N ALA A 107 16.73 15.37 -8.37
CA ALA A 107 15.28 15.36 -8.22
C ALA A 107 14.63 16.72 -8.54
N TYR A 108 15.25 17.84 -8.14
CA TYR A 108 14.76 19.18 -8.44
C TYR A 108 14.88 19.52 -9.93
N ILE A 109 16.00 19.15 -10.56
CA ILE A 109 16.19 19.30 -12.00
C ILE A 109 15.14 18.47 -12.76
N ALA A 110 14.93 17.21 -12.37
CA ALA A 110 13.93 16.35 -12.98
C ALA A 110 12.50 16.91 -12.82
N ALA A 111 12.17 17.44 -11.64
CA ALA A 111 10.88 18.10 -11.39
C ALA A 111 10.71 19.35 -12.27
N ALA A 112 11.74 20.20 -12.39
CA ALA A 112 11.70 21.38 -13.25
C ALA A 112 11.56 21.03 -14.73
N ILE A 113 12.28 20.01 -15.20
CA ILE A 113 12.17 19.49 -16.57
C ILE A 113 10.76 18.98 -16.83
N THR A 114 10.18 18.23 -15.88
CA THR A 114 8.81 17.70 -16.01
C THR A 114 7.80 18.84 -16.18
N VAL A 115 7.87 19.87 -15.34
CA VAL A 115 6.98 21.04 -15.44
C VAL A 115 7.19 21.77 -16.77
N ALA A 116 8.44 22.01 -17.17
CA ALA A 116 8.74 22.68 -18.43
C ALA A 116 8.22 21.88 -19.64
N ALA A 117 8.41 20.56 -19.65
CA ALA A 117 7.94 19.69 -20.72
C ALA A 117 6.41 19.72 -20.86
N VAL A 118 5.67 19.68 -19.75
CA VAL A 118 4.20 19.78 -19.77
C VAL A 118 3.74 21.14 -20.29
N ILE A 119 4.38 22.24 -19.84
CA ILE A 119 4.07 23.58 -20.34
C ILE A 119 4.34 23.70 -21.85
N ILE A 120 5.49 23.20 -22.31
CA ILE A 120 5.84 23.22 -23.74
C ILE A 120 4.84 22.41 -24.56
N TYR A 121 4.44 21.23 -24.08
CA TYR A 121 3.44 20.39 -24.73
C TYR A 121 2.08 21.08 -24.84
N GLU A 122 1.62 21.72 -23.76
CA GLU A 122 0.38 22.51 -23.75
C GLU A 122 0.44 23.71 -24.72
N ILE A 123 1.57 24.41 -24.80
CA ILE A 123 1.76 25.52 -25.77
C ILE A 123 1.72 25.00 -27.21
N PHE A 124 2.37 23.87 -27.49
CA PHE A 124 2.37 23.27 -28.83
C PHE A 124 0.97 22.82 -29.24
N LEU A 125 0.24 22.14 -28.36
CA LEU A 125 -1.16 21.78 -28.59
C LEU A 125 -2.04 23.00 -28.85
N TYR A 126 -1.83 24.08 -28.10
CA TYR A 126 -2.58 25.33 -28.31
C TYR A 126 -2.33 25.94 -29.70
N GLN A 127 -1.09 25.90 -30.19
CA GLN A 127 -0.74 26.41 -31.52
C GLN A 127 -1.38 25.59 -32.64
N ASP A 128 -1.33 24.26 -32.55
CA ASP A 128 -1.92 23.36 -33.55
C ASP A 128 -3.44 23.54 -33.67
N GLN A 129 -4.14 23.61 -32.53
CA GLN A 129 -5.58 23.88 -32.50
C GLN A 129 -5.92 25.25 -33.10
N HIS A 130 -5.09 26.27 -32.86
CA HIS A 130 -5.29 27.61 -33.39
C HIS A 130 -5.10 27.65 -34.93
N GLU A 131 -4.10 26.96 -35.46
CA GLU A 131 -3.90 26.83 -36.91
C GLU A 131 -5.06 26.09 -37.58
N ILE A 132 -5.53 24.98 -37.00
CA ILE A 132 -6.71 24.24 -37.48
C ILE A 132 -7.96 25.12 -37.45
N SER A 133 -8.14 25.94 -36.41
CA SER A 133 -9.30 26.84 -36.32
C SER A 133 -9.31 27.92 -37.41
N ILE A 134 -8.14 28.47 -37.76
CA ILE A 134 -8.00 29.45 -38.84
C ILE A 134 -8.23 28.81 -40.21
N LEU A 135 -7.75 27.59 -40.42
CA LEU A 135 -7.94 26.86 -41.68
C LEU A 135 -9.39 26.40 -41.87
N ARG A 136 -10.10 26.07 -40.78
CA ARG A 136 -11.53 25.68 -40.81
C ARG A 136 -12.47 26.83 -41.15
N ASP A 137 -12.09 28.08 -40.82
CA ASP A 137 -12.92 29.27 -41.07
C ASP A 137 -12.66 29.89 -42.47
N LYS A 138 -11.85 29.26 -43.33
CA LYS A 138 -11.70 29.67 -44.73
C LYS A 138 -12.94 29.26 -45.55
N PRO A 139 -13.67 30.22 -46.15
CA PRO A 139 -14.89 29.96 -46.92
C PRO A 139 -14.61 29.50 -48.36
N GLU A 140 -13.55 28.71 -48.58
CA GLU A 140 -13.07 28.38 -49.93
C GLU A 140 -13.62 27.02 -50.44
N VAL A 141 -14.34 26.27 -49.61
CA VAL A 141 -14.92 24.96 -49.99
C VAL A 141 -16.34 25.08 -50.55
N GLU A 142 -17.01 26.23 -50.41
CA GLU A 142 -18.40 26.40 -50.87
C GLU A 142 -18.51 26.85 -52.35
N GLN A 143 -17.41 27.30 -52.98
CA GLN A 143 -17.46 27.90 -54.33
C GLN A 143 -17.05 26.96 -55.46
N THR A 144 -16.48 25.79 -55.17
CA THR A 144 -16.11 24.80 -56.21
C THR A 144 -17.24 23.81 -56.54
N ALA A 145 -18.44 24.00 -55.99
CA ALA A 145 -19.62 23.18 -56.26
C ALA A 145 -20.54 23.75 -57.36
N ILE A 146 -20.21 24.91 -57.94
CA ILE A 146 -21.03 25.57 -58.97
C ILE A 146 -20.31 25.52 -60.32
N SER A 147 -20.16 24.31 -60.90
CA SER A 147 -20.09 24.12 -62.37
C SER A 147 -19.76 22.68 -62.78
N ILE A 148 -20.58 21.67 -62.45
CA ILE A 148 -20.69 20.46 -63.28
C ILE A 148 -22.15 19.98 -63.28
N ASP A 149 -22.80 20.19 -64.42
CA ASP A 149 -24.07 19.62 -64.84
C ASP A 149 -23.93 18.09 -65.02
N THR A 150 -24.42 17.29 -64.07
CA THR A 150 -24.74 15.85 -64.21
C THR A 150 -25.60 15.44 -63.00
N THR A 151 -26.93 15.58 -63.10
CA THR A 151 -27.84 15.62 -61.93
C THR A 151 -28.68 14.34 -61.70
N GLN A 152 -28.17 13.14 -61.98
CA GLN A 152 -28.89 11.91 -61.56
C GLN A 152 -27.98 10.78 -61.07
N ASP A 153 -26.73 10.70 -61.53
CA ASP A 153 -25.84 9.59 -61.17
C ASP A 153 -24.98 9.91 -59.92
N THR A 154 -24.75 11.19 -59.64
CA THR A 154 -23.95 11.67 -58.49
C THR A 154 -24.65 11.50 -57.15
N GLU A 155 -25.97 11.66 -57.06
CA GLU A 155 -26.70 11.42 -55.81
C GLU A 155 -26.70 9.93 -55.44
N THR A 156 -26.86 9.04 -56.43
CA THR A 156 -26.82 7.58 -56.22
C THR A 156 -25.40 7.13 -55.85
N GLN A 157 -24.38 7.68 -56.50
CA GLN A 157 -22.98 7.40 -56.16
C GLN A 157 -22.58 8.01 -54.80
N LEU A 158 -23.14 9.16 -54.42
CA LEU A 158 -22.90 9.80 -53.13
C LEU A 158 -23.57 9.03 -51.98
N GLU A 159 -24.80 8.55 -52.18
CA GLU A 159 -25.48 7.70 -51.19
C GLU A 159 -24.82 6.32 -51.09
N GLN A 160 -24.41 5.71 -52.20
CA GLN A 160 -23.61 4.47 -52.16
C GLN A 160 -22.21 4.68 -51.54
N ALA A 161 -21.59 5.84 -51.74
CA ALA A 161 -20.32 6.18 -51.11
C ALA A 161 -20.50 6.44 -49.60
N LYS A 162 -21.57 7.13 -49.19
CA LYS A 162 -21.94 7.32 -47.77
C LYS A 162 -22.27 5.99 -47.10
N GLU A 163 -22.98 5.10 -47.79
CA GLU A 163 -23.34 3.77 -47.28
C GLU A 163 -22.10 2.88 -47.15
N ARG A 164 -21.15 2.94 -48.11
CA ARG A 164 -19.84 2.27 -48.00
C ARG A 164 -18.94 2.87 -46.92
N ILE A 165 -18.98 4.20 -46.72
CA ILE A 165 -18.26 4.86 -45.62
C ILE A 165 -18.89 4.50 -44.27
N ALA A 166 -20.22 4.48 -44.17
CA ALA A 166 -20.94 4.03 -42.99
C ALA A 166 -20.71 2.54 -42.70
N GLU A 167 -20.59 1.70 -43.73
CA GLU A 167 -20.23 0.29 -43.59
C GLU A 167 -18.75 0.10 -43.17
N LEU A 168 -17.85 1.03 -43.55
CA LEU A 168 -16.46 1.06 -43.07
C LEU A 168 -16.33 1.62 -41.64
N GLU A 169 -17.24 2.51 -41.24
CA GLU A 169 -17.32 3.10 -39.89
C GLU A 169 -18.01 2.14 -38.88
N ASP A 170 -19.00 1.36 -39.32
CA ASP A 170 -19.72 0.35 -38.53
C ASP A 170 -18.94 -0.98 -38.41
N ARG A 171 -17.96 -1.22 -39.30
CA ARG A 171 -17.07 -2.39 -39.27
C ARG A 171 -15.95 -2.22 -38.23
N GLY A 172 -16.37 -1.97 -36.99
CA GLY A 172 -15.66 -2.36 -35.78
C GLY A 172 -14.20 -1.95 -35.78
N ASP A 173 -13.94 -0.64 -35.83
CA ASP A 173 -12.63 -0.07 -35.55
C ASP A 173 -12.33 -0.20 -34.05
N TRP A 174 -12.13 -1.44 -33.62
CA TRP A 174 -11.75 -1.78 -32.25
C TRP A 174 -10.38 -1.18 -31.92
N GLU A 175 -9.55 -0.89 -32.93
CA GLU A 175 -8.24 -0.26 -32.76
C GLU A 175 -8.40 1.18 -32.28
N SER A 176 -9.22 2.01 -32.95
CA SER A 176 -9.47 3.39 -32.48
C SER A 176 -10.22 3.45 -31.16
N ASN A 177 -11.18 2.54 -30.93
CA ASN A 177 -11.83 2.43 -29.63
C ASN A 177 -10.86 2.00 -28.51
N VAL A 178 -9.92 1.09 -28.80
CA VAL A 178 -8.88 0.67 -27.85
C VAL A 178 -7.89 1.81 -27.60
N GLU A 179 -7.49 2.58 -28.61
CA GLU A 179 -6.61 3.73 -28.45
C GLU A 179 -7.25 4.81 -27.57
N ALA A 180 -8.49 5.20 -27.86
CA ALA A 180 -9.23 6.18 -27.06
C ALA A 180 -9.45 5.72 -25.60
N LEU A 181 -9.75 4.42 -25.42
CA LEU A 181 -9.84 3.83 -24.08
C LEU A 181 -8.47 3.83 -23.39
N ALA A 182 -7.41 3.43 -24.08
CA ALA A 182 -6.05 3.36 -23.55
C ALA A 182 -5.56 4.75 -23.11
N GLU A 183 -5.86 5.80 -23.86
CA GLU A 183 -5.55 7.18 -23.49
C GLU A 183 -6.28 7.60 -22.20
N THR A 184 -7.59 7.36 -22.15
CA THR A 184 -8.44 7.68 -20.97
C THR A 184 -7.97 6.93 -19.72
N PHE A 185 -7.65 5.64 -19.87
CA PHE A 185 -7.12 4.83 -18.79
C PHE A 185 -5.73 5.29 -18.37
N SER A 186 -4.84 5.59 -19.31
CA SER A 186 -3.47 6.05 -19.04
C SER A 186 -3.47 7.33 -18.20
N TYR A 187 -4.35 8.27 -18.53
CA TYR A 187 -4.49 9.50 -17.75
C TYR A 187 -4.97 9.23 -16.32
N SER A 188 -6.00 8.40 -16.17
CA SER A 188 -6.55 7.99 -14.86
C SER A 188 -5.53 7.22 -14.02
N PHE A 189 -4.72 6.36 -14.65
CA PHE A 189 -3.62 5.66 -14.01
C PHE A 189 -2.53 6.64 -13.53
N GLY A 190 -2.22 7.69 -14.29
CA GLY A 190 -1.31 8.75 -13.84
C GLY A 190 -1.78 9.39 -12.53
N TRP A 191 -3.04 9.82 -12.47
CA TRP A 191 -3.63 10.37 -11.25
C TRP A 191 -3.69 9.36 -10.09
N ALA A 192 -4.04 8.10 -10.37
CA ALA A 192 -4.05 7.05 -9.38
C ALA A 192 -2.65 6.83 -8.78
N ALA A 193 -1.59 6.82 -9.60
CA ALA A 193 -0.21 6.66 -9.16
C ALA A 193 0.19 7.75 -8.16
N ILE A 194 -0.10 9.00 -8.52
CA ILE A 194 0.19 10.17 -7.69
C ILE A 194 -0.65 10.16 -6.41
N TYR A 195 -1.96 9.98 -6.53
CA TYR A 195 -2.88 9.96 -5.39
C TYR A 195 -2.49 8.88 -4.37
N PHE A 196 -2.34 7.62 -4.80
CA PHE A 196 -1.99 6.53 -3.88
C PHE A 196 -0.60 6.71 -3.26
N THR A 197 0.38 7.17 -4.04
CA THR A 197 1.74 7.35 -3.54
C THR A 197 1.83 8.49 -2.53
N LEU A 198 1.31 9.66 -2.89
CA LEU A 198 1.36 10.85 -2.04
C LEU A 198 0.49 10.70 -0.80
N CYS A 199 -0.77 10.26 -0.93
CA CYS A 199 -1.64 10.11 0.24
C CYS A 199 -1.07 9.09 1.23
N LEU A 200 -0.59 7.93 0.78
CA LEU A 200 -0.02 6.95 1.70
C LEU A 200 1.25 7.48 2.38
N TYR A 201 2.13 8.14 1.62
CA TYR A 201 3.36 8.71 2.18
C TYR A 201 3.08 9.83 3.19
N LEU A 202 2.21 10.79 2.85
CA LEU A 202 1.96 11.98 3.65
C LEU A 202 1.14 11.69 4.92
N THR A 203 0.28 10.67 4.89
CA THR A 203 -0.60 10.32 6.04
C THR A 203 -0.10 9.10 6.84
N ASN A 204 1.09 8.59 6.53
CA ASN A 204 1.62 7.36 7.11
C ASN A 204 0.71 6.14 6.92
N GLY A 205 0.18 5.95 5.71
CA GLY A 205 -0.53 4.74 5.30
C GLY A 205 -2.04 4.84 5.18
N GLN A 206 -2.62 6.04 5.10
CA GLN A 206 -4.06 6.24 4.87
C GLN A 206 -4.34 7.02 3.58
N THR A 207 -5.15 6.44 2.70
CA THR A 207 -5.83 7.22 1.67
C THR A 207 -7.11 7.79 2.24
N LEU A 208 -7.76 8.73 1.56
CA LEU A 208 -9.01 9.32 2.05
C LEU A 208 -10.10 8.25 2.27
N GLY A 209 -10.23 7.27 1.37
CA GLY A 209 -11.15 6.15 1.55
C GLY A 209 -10.78 5.24 2.73
N LYS A 210 -9.48 5.00 2.94
CA LYS A 210 -8.99 4.21 4.09
C LYS A 210 -9.19 4.93 5.42
N TRP A 211 -8.99 6.25 5.42
CA TRP A 211 -9.27 7.10 6.56
C TRP A 211 -10.75 7.03 6.94
N LEU A 212 -11.66 7.16 5.96
CA LEU A 212 -13.11 7.08 6.21
C LEU A 212 -13.55 5.70 6.74
N THR A 213 -12.95 4.63 6.22
CA THR A 213 -13.22 3.25 6.69
C THR A 213 -12.50 2.85 7.97
N ARG A 214 -11.66 3.76 8.51
CA ARG A 214 -10.80 3.57 9.69
C ARG A 214 -9.86 2.38 9.55
N ILE A 215 -9.21 2.25 8.40
CA ILE A 215 -8.16 1.26 8.15
C ILE A 215 -6.85 1.98 7.80
N GLN A 216 -5.73 1.32 8.04
CA GLN A 216 -4.40 1.89 7.80
C GLN A 216 -3.45 0.83 7.25
N VAL A 217 -2.63 1.23 6.29
CA VAL A 217 -1.52 0.42 5.77
C VAL A 217 -0.34 0.55 6.73
N ARG A 218 0.22 -0.59 7.15
CA ARG A 218 1.44 -0.67 7.97
C ARG A 218 2.46 -1.55 7.27
N GLN A 219 3.72 -1.15 7.31
CA GLN A 219 4.82 -1.94 6.75
C GLN A 219 5.17 -3.05 7.74
N LEU A 220 5.50 -4.26 7.26
CA LEU A 220 5.74 -5.43 8.12
C LEU A 220 6.91 -5.24 9.10
N ASP A 221 7.85 -4.35 8.79
CA ASP A 221 8.97 -3.97 9.64
C ASP A 221 8.58 -2.98 10.76
N GLY A 222 7.31 -2.57 10.85
CA GLY A 222 6.81 -1.60 11.83
C GLY A 222 7.12 -0.13 11.51
N SER A 223 7.89 0.13 10.45
CA SER A 223 8.22 1.49 10.04
C SER A 223 7.04 2.20 9.37
N THR A 224 7.12 3.53 9.28
CA THR A 224 6.18 4.32 8.50
C THR A 224 6.38 4.04 7.01
N ILE A 225 5.30 3.95 6.24
CA ILE A 225 5.39 3.64 4.83
C ILE A 225 6.21 4.69 4.07
N GLY A 226 7.31 4.25 3.47
CA GLY A 226 8.14 5.11 2.62
C GLY A 226 7.46 5.45 1.30
N ILE A 227 7.93 6.50 0.63
CA ILE A 227 7.44 6.90 -0.70
C ILE A 227 7.63 5.78 -1.74
N TRP A 228 8.78 5.09 -1.71
CA TRP A 228 9.06 3.95 -2.60
C TRP A 228 8.14 2.76 -2.33
N ALA A 229 7.90 2.44 -1.06
CA ALA A 229 6.96 1.38 -0.70
C ALA A 229 5.52 1.73 -1.12
N SER A 230 5.13 3.00 -1.01
CA SER A 230 3.83 3.50 -1.46
C SER A 230 3.68 3.40 -2.98
N PHE A 231 4.70 3.78 -3.74
CA PHE A 231 4.71 3.65 -5.20
C PHE A 231 4.72 2.18 -5.65
N GLY A 232 5.53 1.33 -5.02
CA GLY A 232 5.53 -0.12 -5.30
C GLY A 232 4.18 -0.77 -5.01
N ARG A 233 3.47 -0.32 -3.96
CA ARG A 233 2.11 -0.74 -3.65
C ARG A 233 1.13 -0.33 -4.75
N TYR A 234 1.27 0.87 -5.33
CA TYR A 234 0.50 1.28 -6.51
C TYR A 234 0.78 0.38 -7.71
N GLY A 235 2.04 0.07 -7.99
CA GLY A 235 2.40 -0.90 -9.04
C GLY A 235 1.73 -2.26 -8.86
N GLY A 236 1.61 -2.73 -7.62
CA GLY A 236 0.85 -3.94 -7.31
C GLY A 236 -0.66 -3.83 -7.54
N TYR A 237 -1.26 -2.63 -7.42
CA TYR A 237 -2.66 -2.39 -7.83
C TYR A 237 -2.80 -2.48 -9.35
N ALA A 238 -1.91 -1.85 -10.11
CA ALA A 238 -1.89 -1.94 -11.57
C ALA A 238 -1.69 -3.39 -12.05
N ALA A 239 -0.74 -4.14 -11.46
CA ALA A 239 -0.54 -5.55 -11.75
C ALA A 239 -1.78 -6.41 -11.43
N SER A 240 -2.48 -6.09 -10.34
CA SER A 240 -3.74 -6.77 -10.00
C SER A 240 -4.83 -6.50 -11.02
N PHE A 241 -4.89 -5.30 -11.59
CA PHE A 241 -5.82 -4.94 -12.67
C PHE A 241 -5.51 -5.70 -13.96
N VAL A 242 -4.24 -5.69 -14.39
CA VAL A 242 -3.77 -6.40 -15.60
C VAL A 242 -4.05 -7.91 -15.51
N THR A 243 -3.99 -8.49 -14.31
CA THR A 243 -4.30 -9.90 -14.06
C THR A 243 -5.80 -10.18 -13.88
N GLY A 244 -6.68 -9.31 -14.37
CA GLY A 244 -8.13 -9.50 -14.33
C GLY A 244 -8.71 -9.39 -12.92
N LEU A 245 -8.18 -8.47 -12.11
CA LEU A 245 -8.54 -8.28 -10.68
C LEU A 245 -8.21 -9.45 -9.75
N SER A 246 -7.63 -10.54 -10.26
CA SER A 246 -7.25 -11.73 -9.47
C SER A 246 -6.37 -11.39 -8.26
N GLY A 247 -5.42 -10.46 -8.43
CA GLY A 247 -4.56 -9.98 -7.34
C GLY A 247 -5.30 -9.31 -6.17
N PHE A 248 -6.51 -8.77 -6.41
CA PHE A 248 -7.37 -8.23 -5.35
C PHE A 248 -8.14 -9.32 -4.60
N PHE A 249 -8.56 -10.38 -5.29
CA PHE A 249 -9.31 -11.47 -4.67
C PHE A 249 -8.48 -12.30 -3.69
N GLN A 250 -7.14 -12.22 -3.76
CA GLN A 250 -6.25 -12.84 -2.78
C GLN A 250 -6.57 -12.47 -1.32
N ILE A 251 -7.15 -11.28 -1.09
CA ILE A 251 -7.57 -10.81 0.23
C ILE A 251 -8.58 -11.75 0.92
N TYR A 252 -9.38 -12.50 0.15
CA TYR A 252 -10.42 -13.37 0.70
C TYR A 252 -9.88 -14.69 1.28
N TRP A 253 -8.79 -15.22 0.73
CA TRP A 253 -8.25 -16.53 1.11
C TRP A 253 -6.83 -16.50 1.69
N ASP A 254 -6.10 -15.39 1.54
CA ASP A 254 -4.80 -15.22 2.15
C ASP A 254 -4.90 -15.12 3.69
N ALA A 255 -4.07 -15.86 4.43
CA ALA A 255 -4.12 -15.93 5.89
C ALA A 255 -3.94 -14.55 6.56
N ASN A 256 -3.11 -13.69 5.97
CA ASN A 256 -2.87 -12.32 6.43
C ASN A 256 -3.77 -11.31 5.70
N ARG A 257 -4.75 -11.80 4.93
CA ARG A 257 -5.67 -11.01 4.08
C ARG A 257 -4.90 -10.07 3.15
N GLN A 258 -3.72 -10.48 2.68
CA GLN A 258 -2.87 -9.68 1.81
C GLN A 258 -3.23 -9.88 0.33
N GLY A 259 -3.45 -8.78 -0.38
CA GLY A 259 -3.53 -8.76 -1.84
C GLY A 259 -2.14 -8.70 -2.48
N LEU A 260 -2.07 -8.80 -3.81
CA LEU A 260 -0.81 -8.68 -4.54
C LEU A 260 -0.07 -7.37 -4.22
N HIS A 261 -0.81 -6.26 -4.17
CA HIS A 261 -0.28 -4.94 -3.79
C HIS A 261 0.30 -4.88 -2.37
N ASP A 262 -0.26 -5.64 -1.42
CA ASP A 262 0.28 -5.71 -0.06
C ASP A 262 1.62 -6.46 -0.03
N LYS A 263 1.68 -7.57 -0.77
CA LYS A 263 2.86 -8.46 -0.84
C LYS A 263 4.03 -7.78 -1.52
N VAL A 264 3.80 -7.10 -2.65
CA VAL A 264 4.82 -6.35 -3.39
C VAL A 264 5.49 -5.29 -2.50
N ALA A 265 4.73 -4.67 -1.60
CA ALA A 265 5.22 -3.61 -0.73
C ALA A 265 5.60 -4.08 0.69
N ASN A 266 5.56 -5.38 0.99
CA ASN A 266 5.76 -5.92 2.35
C ASN A 266 4.92 -5.18 3.41
N THR A 267 3.61 -5.06 3.15
CA THR A 267 2.68 -4.29 3.97
C THR A 267 1.45 -5.11 4.35
N VAL A 268 0.76 -4.69 5.41
CA VAL A 268 -0.53 -5.24 5.85
C VAL A 268 -1.49 -4.11 6.14
N VAL A 269 -2.79 -4.39 6.07
CA VAL A 269 -3.83 -3.39 6.36
C VAL A 269 -4.52 -3.73 7.67
N VAL A 270 -4.37 -2.85 8.65
CA VAL A 270 -4.91 -2.97 9.99
C VAL A 270 -6.22 -2.19 10.13
N ASP A 271 -7.13 -2.71 10.95
CA ASP A 271 -8.37 -2.05 11.36
C ASP A 271 -8.09 -1.18 12.60
N LEU A 272 -8.31 0.13 12.50
CA LEU A 272 -8.07 1.08 13.60
C LEU A 272 -9.22 1.16 14.59
N ARG A 273 -10.34 0.45 14.36
CA ARG A 273 -11.39 0.38 15.38
C ARG A 273 -10.92 -0.37 16.61
N LYS A 274 -10.93 0.32 17.74
CA LYS A 274 -10.96 -0.32 19.05
C LYS A 274 -12.24 -1.16 19.14
N ARG A 275 -12.13 -2.49 19.24
CA ARG A 275 -13.22 -3.25 19.87
C ARG A 275 -12.93 -3.22 21.36
N HIS A 276 -13.87 -2.68 22.13
CA HIS A 276 -13.92 -2.86 23.57
C HIS A 276 -14.02 -4.36 23.84
N GLU A 277 -12.90 -5.05 23.96
CA GLU A 277 -12.86 -6.42 24.44
C GLU A 277 -12.07 -6.44 25.74
N ARG A 278 -12.80 -6.74 26.82
CA ARG A 278 -12.36 -7.23 28.15
C ARG A 278 -12.43 -6.30 29.38
N GLN A 279 -13.39 -5.37 29.47
CA GLN A 279 -14.05 -5.14 30.77
C GLN A 279 -14.95 -6.33 31.17
N SER A 280 -15.36 -7.15 30.19
CA SER A 280 -16.16 -8.36 30.37
C SER A 280 -15.36 -9.59 30.81
N ALA A 281 -14.02 -9.62 30.63
CA ALA A 281 -13.18 -10.73 31.13
C ALA A 281 -12.67 -10.48 32.56
N LYS A 282 -12.88 -9.28 33.12
CA LYS A 282 -12.56 -8.98 34.53
C LYS A 282 -13.75 -9.17 35.48
N LYS A 283 -14.96 -9.43 34.97
CA LYS A 283 -16.16 -9.73 35.78
C LYS A 283 -16.40 -11.21 36.03
N THR A 284 -15.61 -12.11 35.43
CA THR A 284 -15.67 -13.55 35.68
C THR A 284 -14.26 -14.11 35.72
N SER A 285 -13.51 -13.81 36.78
CA SER A 285 -12.41 -14.69 37.20
C SER A 285 -13.01 -15.76 38.13
N PRO A 286 -12.94 -17.06 37.81
CA PRO A 286 -13.53 -18.13 38.63
C PRO A 286 -12.79 -18.41 39.96
N ASP A 287 -11.76 -17.64 40.31
CA ASP A 287 -10.79 -18.05 41.34
C ASP A 287 -11.08 -17.55 42.77
N GLN A 288 -12.18 -16.82 42.98
CA GLN A 288 -12.59 -16.36 44.32
C GLN A 288 -13.83 -17.07 44.87
N ARG A 289 -14.41 -18.02 44.13
CA ARG A 289 -15.59 -18.77 44.60
C ARG A 289 -15.22 -20.06 45.35
N SER A 290 -14.02 -20.60 45.13
CA SER A 290 -13.49 -21.78 45.84
C SER A 290 -13.04 -21.43 47.26
N SER A 291 -12.37 -20.30 47.47
CA SER A 291 -11.89 -19.85 48.78
C SER A 291 -13.03 -19.42 49.72
N ARG A 292 -14.04 -18.70 49.21
CA ARG A 292 -15.18 -18.26 50.03
C ARG A 292 -16.16 -19.38 50.41
N SER A 293 -16.14 -20.50 49.66
CA SER A 293 -16.96 -21.68 49.97
C SER A 293 -16.28 -22.60 50.99
N GLN A 294 -14.94 -22.58 51.05
CA GLN A 294 -14.16 -23.33 52.04
C GLN A 294 -14.08 -22.58 53.39
N GLU A 295 -13.97 -21.26 53.37
CA GLU A 295 -13.95 -20.43 54.58
C GLU A 295 -15.27 -20.53 55.38
N LYS A 296 -16.41 -20.72 54.69
CA LYS A 296 -17.72 -20.93 55.33
C LYS A 296 -17.95 -22.33 55.91
N GLN A 297 -17.06 -23.29 55.64
CA GLN A 297 -17.15 -24.65 56.17
C GLN A 297 -16.15 -24.92 57.31
N GLN A 298 -15.30 -23.94 57.65
CA GLN A 298 -14.30 -24.01 58.70
C GLN A 298 -14.59 -23.12 59.92
N GLU A 299 -15.84 -22.69 60.12
CA GLU A 299 -16.24 -22.14 61.42
C GLU A 299 -16.12 -23.24 62.49
N THR A 300 -15.22 -23.03 63.44
CA THR A 300 -15.01 -23.99 64.54
C THR A 300 -16.23 -24.02 65.48
N PRO A 301 -16.55 -25.16 66.11
CA PRO A 301 -17.73 -25.28 66.99
C PRO A 301 -17.79 -24.24 68.13
N LEU A 302 -16.65 -23.72 68.56
CA LEU A 302 -16.55 -22.66 69.58
C LEU A 302 -16.99 -21.29 69.06
N GLU A 303 -16.77 -21.00 67.77
CA GLU A 303 -17.15 -19.74 67.13
C GLU A 303 -18.67 -19.65 66.90
N LYS A 304 -19.29 -20.80 66.56
CA LYS A 304 -20.76 -20.91 66.51
C LYS A 304 -21.42 -20.68 67.86
N LEU A 305 -20.88 -21.28 68.93
CA LEU A 305 -21.39 -21.09 70.30
C LEU A 305 -21.23 -19.65 70.80
N ALA A 306 -20.18 -18.94 70.36
CA ALA A 306 -19.99 -17.52 70.69
C ALA A 306 -20.99 -16.61 69.96
N ASN A 307 -21.28 -16.90 68.68
CA ASN A 307 -22.24 -16.13 67.88
C ASN A 307 -23.69 -16.38 68.31
N GLU A 308 -24.04 -17.60 68.71
CA GLU A 308 -25.39 -17.90 69.25
C GLU A 308 -25.62 -17.20 70.60
N ARG A 309 -24.62 -17.16 71.49
CA ARG A 309 -24.71 -16.43 72.77
C ARG A 309 -24.86 -14.91 72.60
N GLN A 310 -24.27 -14.33 71.56
CA GLN A 310 -24.43 -12.90 71.27
C GLN A 310 -25.79 -12.56 70.65
N GLN A 311 -26.42 -13.50 69.95
CA GLN A 311 -27.77 -13.30 69.43
C GLN A 311 -28.83 -13.40 70.53
N ASP A 312 -28.67 -14.30 71.50
CA ASP A 312 -29.62 -14.44 72.61
C ASP A 312 -29.61 -13.25 73.58
N THR A 313 -28.46 -12.58 73.79
CA THR A 313 -28.40 -11.36 74.62
C THR A 313 -29.03 -10.14 73.95
N SER A 314 -29.03 -10.10 72.60
CA SER A 314 -29.65 -9.01 71.83
C SER A 314 -31.18 -9.11 71.71
N ARG A 315 -31.76 -10.28 72.00
CA ARG A 315 -33.22 -10.52 71.94
C ARG A 315 -33.96 -10.23 73.25
N ASN A 316 -33.24 -10.06 74.35
CA ASN A 316 -33.79 -9.85 75.69
C ASN A 316 -33.48 -8.46 76.27
N SER A 317 -33.03 -7.51 75.44
CA SER A 317 -32.84 -6.09 75.78
C SER A 317 -33.89 -5.21 75.12
#